data_AF-A0A1I8J0P4-F1
#
_entry.id   AF-A0A1I8J0P4-F1
#
_cell.length_a   1.000
_cell.length_b   1.000
_cell.length_c   1.000
_cell.angle_alpha   90.00
_cell.angle_beta   90.00
_cell.angle_gamma   90.00
#
_symmetry.space_group_name_H-M   'P 1'
#
loop_
_entity.id
_entity.type
_entity.pdbx_description
1 polymer ?
#
loop_
_entity_poly.entity_id
_entity_poly.type
_entity_poly.pdbx_seq_one_letter_code
_entity_poly.pdbx_strand_id
1 'polypeptide(L)'
;RLSTAWASELKNSGQMEWCGLVNYQAGLYTEAAEAFKAALCPEMWLAAALLAAAAGSNVLEKEAHGMAARLCESGRHADAVLLLSSLRPDPAAPVAITGPSAFSAALDGCLWQRCELLIAQAASQSEAAELRSTLIEAARQAVEREADDAANDAAQFAEQRDRLIRLRTEREARAAGGGFDYSGQQGRQQRAGAVGPDDDAFSDAGSTVSRASSASLTSASSGTRKSRRKAKRKLETAGAKPGHPLEELGLLNSLADCLARRSRRQTQARQLCAALTGLGEHAEAWRLRRAVSACLTRLTCGSASIWPNAAAAIEDDASGAGGSSATMVRTALAYGCVLPSMGRPDSLLAELESAKAAWQRLDWGGPC
;
A
#
# COMPACT_ATOMS: atom_id res chain seq x y z
N ARG A 1 19.79 33.42 -27.13
CA ARG A 1 19.98 32.58 -28.33
C ARG A 1 20.57 31.21 -27.99
N LEU A 2 21.64 31.11 -27.21
CA LEU A 2 22.13 29.81 -26.70
C LEU A 2 21.16 29.16 -25.70
N SER A 3 20.55 29.95 -24.80
CA SER A 3 19.54 29.49 -23.85
C SER A 3 18.31 28.86 -24.51
N THR A 4 17.79 29.48 -25.57
CA THR A 4 16.58 29.01 -26.29
C THR A 4 16.84 27.73 -27.08
N ALA A 5 18.01 27.60 -27.72
CA ALA A 5 18.39 26.38 -28.42
C ALA A 5 18.57 25.22 -27.44
N TRP A 6 19.18 25.47 -26.28
CA TRP A 6 19.34 24.45 -25.25
C TRP A 6 18.00 24.06 -24.62
N ALA A 7 17.11 25.01 -24.36
CA ALA A 7 15.75 24.73 -23.88
C ALA A 7 14.96 23.86 -24.88
N SER A 8 15.09 24.10 -26.19
CA SER A 8 14.46 23.24 -27.20
C SER A 8 14.97 21.79 -27.17
N GLU A 9 16.27 21.59 -26.94
CA GLU A 9 16.86 20.25 -26.81
C GLU A 9 16.40 19.55 -25.51
N LEU A 10 16.31 20.30 -24.41
CA LEU A 10 15.78 19.80 -23.14
C LEU A 10 14.29 19.42 -23.24
N LYS A 11 13.50 20.19 -24.01
CA LYS A 11 12.10 19.87 -24.32
C LYS A 11 12.00 18.57 -25.14
N ASN A 12 12.85 18.42 -26.17
CA ASN A 12 12.88 17.22 -27.01
C ASN A 12 13.31 15.96 -26.26
N SER A 13 14.22 16.09 -25.29
CA SER A 13 14.69 14.99 -24.43
C SER A 13 13.76 14.69 -23.24
N GLY A 14 12.65 15.42 -23.09
CA GLY A 14 11.66 15.21 -22.02
C GLY A 14 12.08 15.74 -20.64
N GLN A 15 13.20 16.47 -20.54
CA GLN A 15 13.68 17.08 -19.30
C GLN A 15 12.99 18.43 -19.05
N MET A 16 11.67 18.38 -18.81
CA MET A 16 10.82 19.59 -18.75
C MET A 16 11.16 20.51 -17.57
N GLU A 17 11.63 19.98 -16.44
CA GLU A 17 12.05 20.80 -15.29
C GLU A 17 13.28 21.67 -15.64
N TRP A 18 14.30 21.06 -16.22
CA TRP A 18 15.50 21.77 -16.67
C TRP A 18 15.20 22.76 -17.80
N CYS A 19 14.33 22.38 -18.74
CA CYS A 19 13.82 23.29 -19.77
C CYS A 19 13.17 24.54 -19.14
N GLY A 20 12.31 24.33 -18.14
CA GLY A 20 11.66 25.42 -17.40
C GLY A 20 12.67 26.33 -16.71
N LEU A 21 13.69 25.78 -16.04
CA LEU A 21 14.75 26.55 -15.37
C LEU A 21 15.55 27.43 -16.34
N VAL A 22 15.91 26.88 -17.51
CA VAL A 22 16.66 27.63 -18.54
C VAL A 22 15.81 28.77 -19.09
N ASN A 23 14.53 28.53 -19.39
CA ASN A 23 13.61 29.57 -19.86
C ASN A 23 13.33 30.62 -18.78
N TYR A 24 13.23 30.21 -17.52
CA TYR A 24 13.03 31.11 -16.39
C TYR A 24 14.21 32.07 -16.21
N GLN A 25 15.44 31.56 -16.26
CA GLN A 25 16.66 32.39 -16.20
C GLN A 25 16.81 33.29 -17.43
N ALA A 26 16.30 32.87 -18.58
CA ALA A 26 16.29 33.67 -19.81
C ALA A 26 15.20 34.76 -19.84
N GLY A 27 14.34 34.84 -18.82
CA GLY A 27 13.22 35.79 -18.77
C GLY A 27 12.02 35.41 -19.64
N LEU A 28 12.00 34.19 -20.18
CA LEU A 28 10.92 33.65 -21.01
C LEU A 28 9.88 32.97 -20.11
N TYR A 29 9.19 33.77 -19.29
CA TYR A 29 8.36 33.26 -18.20
C TYR A 29 7.13 32.46 -18.67
N THR A 30 6.58 32.76 -19.85
CA THR A 30 5.46 32.00 -20.43
C THR A 30 5.88 30.58 -20.81
N GLU A 31 6.99 30.45 -21.52
CA GLU A 31 7.57 29.16 -21.91
C GLU A 31 8.08 28.37 -20.70
N ALA A 32 8.62 29.06 -19.70
CA ALA A 32 9.00 28.46 -18.43
C ALA A 32 7.79 27.88 -17.68
N ALA A 33 6.68 28.62 -17.62
CA ALA A 33 5.45 28.15 -17.00
C ALA A 33 4.89 26.90 -17.70
N GLU A 34 4.87 26.86 -19.04
CA GLU A 34 4.46 25.65 -19.77
C GLU A 34 5.32 24.43 -19.43
N ALA A 35 6.64 24.61 -19.37
CA ALA A 35 7.58 23.54 -19.03
C ALA A 35 7.41 23.06 -17.56
N PHE A 36 7.25 23.98 -16.61
CA PHE A 36 6.98 23.63 -15.20
C PHE A 36 5.61 22.97 -15.01
N LYS A 37 4.60 23.38 -15.78
CA LYS A 37 3.30 22.68 -15.82
C LYS A 37 3.51 21.25 -16.28
N ALA A 38 4.22 21.04 -17.39
CA ALA A 38 4.50 19.70 -17.92
C ALA A 38 5.22 18.81 -16.88
N ALA A 39 6.20 19.37 -16.18
CA ALA A 39 6.96 18.72 -15.12
C ALA A 39 6.21 18.53 -13.78
N LEU A 40 5.02 19.08 -13.63
CA LEU A 40 4.23 19.08 -12.38
C LEU A 40 4.98 19.72 -11.19
N CYS A 41 5.63 20.86 -11.40
CA CYS A 41 6.31 21.64 -10.36
C CYS A 41 5.44 22.84 -9.96
N PRO A 42 4.54 22.74 -8.96
CA PRO A 42 3.55 23.78 -8.67
C PRO A 42 4.16 25.12 -8.23
N GLU A 43 5.20 25.10 -7.39
CA GLU A 43 5.84 26.33 -6.90
C GLU A 43 6.56 27.08 -8.01
N MET A 44 7.36 26.36 -8.81
CA MET A 44 8.09 26.93 -9.95
C MET A 44 7.13 27.40 -11.05
N TRP A 45 6.05 26.64 -11.27
CA TRP A 45 4.98 27.06 -12.17
C TRP A 45 4.34 28.37 -11.70
N LEU A 46 3.98 28.48 -10.42
CA LEU A 46 3.36 29.68 -9.86
C LEU A 46 4.29 30.88 -9.97
N ALA A 47 5.58 30.71 -9.62
CA ALA A 47 6.58 31.77 -9.75
C ALA A 47 6.71 32.28 -11.19
N ALA A 48 6.82 31.36 -12.17
CA ALA A 48 6.88 31.71 -13.58
C ALA A 48 5.59 32.36 -14.08
N ALA A 49 4.42 31.85 -13.67
CA ALA A 49 3.12 32.39 -14.07
C ALA A 49 2.87 33.80 -13.52
N LEU A 50 3.29 34.09 -12.28
CA LEU A 50 3.20 35.42 -11.68
C LEU A 50 4.10 36.43 -12.40
N LEU A 51 5.35 36.05 -12.73
CA LEU A 51 6.25 36.91 -13.50
C LEU A 51 5.75 37.12 -14.94
N ALA A 52 5.20 36.09 -15.58
CA ALA A 52 4.55 36.22 -16.88
C ALA A 52 3.33 37.15 -16.83
N ALA A 53 2.53 37.08 -15.76
CA ALA A 53 1.40 37.97 -15.54
C ALA A 53 1.81 39.43 -15.34
N ALA A 54 2.87 39.67 -14.57
CA ALA A 54 3.45 41.01 -14.41
C ALA A 54 3.97 41.60 -15.74
N ALA A 55 4.37 40.75 -16.68
CA ALA A 55 4.74 41.12 -18.04
C ALA A 55 3.55 41.28 -19.01
N GLY A 56 2.31 41.17 -18.52
CA GLY A 56 1.07 41.35 -19.29
C GLY A 56 0.49 40.06 -19.91
N SER A 57 0.99 38.88 -19.54
CA SER A 57 0.45 37.61 -20.02
C SER A 57 -0.73 37.11 -19.17
N ASN A 58 -1.66 36.38 -19.79
CA ASN A 58 -2.81 35.77 -19.09
C ASN A 58 -2.61 34.29 -18.77
N VAL A 59 -1.36 33.82 -18.65
CA VAL A 59 -1.04 32.42 -18.29
C VAL A 59 -1.72 32.03 -16.97
N LEU A 60 -1.70 32.91 -15.96
CA LEU A 60 -2.24 32.64 -14.64
C LEU A 60 -3.74 32.29 -14.71
N GLU A 61 -4.54 33.13 -15.37
CA GLU A 61 -6.00 32.95 -15.48
C GLU A 61 -6.38 31.74 -16.34
N LYS A 62 -5.62 31.48 -17.41
CA LYS A 62 -5.91 30.38 -18.34
C LYS A 62 -5.49 29.01 -17.81
N GLU A 63 -4.36 28.94 -17.13
CA GLU A 63 -3.67 27.67 -16.85
C GLU A 63 -3.76 27.22 -15.39
N ALA A 64 -4.19 28.08 -14.46
CA ALA A 64 -4.30 27.76 -13.04
C ALA A 64 -5.16 26.53 -12.75
N HIS A 65 -6.41 26.52 -13.26
CA HIS A 65 -7.29 25.36 -13.08
C HIS A 65 -6.74 24.12 -13.77
N GLY A 66 -6.10 24.29 -14.94
CA GLY A 66 -5.49 23.17 -15.66
C GLY A 66 -4.30 22.57 -14.90
N MET A 67 -3.50 23.38 -14.21
CA MET A 67 -2.42 22.91 -13.35
C MET A 67 -2.98 22.23 -12.09
N ALA A 68 -3.98 22.83 -11.44
CA ALA A 68 -4.65 22.24 -10.28
C ALA A 68 -5.31 20.89 -10.61
N ALA A 69 -5.99 20.78 -11.75
CA ALA A 69 -6.60 19.54 -12.21
C ALA A 69 -5.56 18.41 -12.36
N ARG A 70 -4.41 18.70 -13.01
CA ARG A 70 -3.34 17.70 -13.14
C ARG A 70 -2.71 17.31 -11.79
N LEU A 71 -2.62 18.25 -10.84
CA LEU A 71 -2.18 17.94 -9.48
C LEU A 71 -3.19 16.98 -8.79
N CYS A 72 -4.49 17.24 -8.90
CA CYS A 72 -5.54 16.35 -8.39
C CYS A 72 -5.48 14.96 -9.05
N GLU A 73 -5.33 14.87 -10.37
CA GLU A 73 -5.18 13.59 -11.10
C GLU A 73 -3.96 12.79 -10.62
N SER A 74 -2.89 13.47 -10.20
CA SER A 74 -1.69 12.84 -9.62
C SER A 74 -1.81 12.51 -8.13
N GLY A 75 -2.97 12.78 -7.50
CA GLY A 75 -3.20 12.59 -6.06
C GLY A 75 -2.60 13.69 -5.17
N ARG A 76 -2.05 14.76 -5.75
CA ARG A 76 -1.42 15.89 -5.05
C ARG A 76 -2.45 16.98 -4.72
N HIS A 77 -3.55 16.60 -4.07
CA HIS A 77 -4.65 17.50 -3.75
C HIS A 77 -4.23 18.67 -2.86
N ALA A 78 -3.32 18.45 -1.90
CA ALA A 78 -2.82 19.51 -1.03
C ALA A 78 -2.10 20.62 -1.81
N ASP A 79 -1.29 20.25 -2.80
CA ASP A 79 -0.57 21.20 -3.65
C ASP A 79 -1.53 21.96 -4.57
N ALA A 80 -2.54 21.27 -5.11
CA ALA A 80 -3.61 21.90 -5.88
C ALA A 80 -4.35 22.96 -5.06
N VAL A 81 -4.72 22.63 -3.82
CA VAL A 81 -5.41 23.56 -2.93
C VAL A 81 -4.52 24.74 -2.56
N LEU A 82 -3.24 24.52 -2.24
CA LEU A 82 -2.29 25.59 -1.95
C LEU A 82 -2.12 26.53 -3.15
N LEU A 83 -1.96 25.96 -4.35
CA LEU A 83 -1.87 26.73 -5.60
C LEU A 83 -3.12 27.58 -5.79
N LEU A 84 -4.32 26.99 -5.78
CA LEU A 84 -5.56 27.73 -5.97
C LEU A 84 -5.78 28.79 -4.88
N SER A 85 -5.40 28.51 -3.64
CA SER A 85 -5.51 29.48 -2.53
C SER A 85 -4.51 30.63 -2.64
N SER A 86 -3.34 30.39 -3.24
CA SER A 86 -2.30 31.41 -3.45
C SER A 86 -2.64 32.40 -4.56
N LEU A 87 -3.56 32.04 -5.45
CA LEU A 87 -4.06 32.88 -6.53
C LEU A 87 -5.14 33.88 -6.07
N ARG A 88 -5.26 34.11 -4.76
CA ARG A 88 -6.33 34.95 -4.20
C ARG A 88 -6.30 36.34 -4.84
N PRO A 89 -7.45 36.86 -5.31
CA PRO A 89 -7.50 38.14 -5.98
C PRO A 89 -7.04 39.30 -5.09
N ASP A 90 -6.52 40.33 -5.75
CA ASP A 90 -6.44 41.71 -5.26
C ASP A 90 -7.82 42.13 -4.72
N PRO A 91 -7.92 42.77 -3.52
CA PRO A 91 -9.20 43.30 -3.02
C PRO A 91 -9.95 44.23 -4.01
N ALA A 92 -9.27 44.74 -5.03
CA ALA A 92 -9.86 45.58 -6.09
C ALA A 92 -10.22 44.84 -7.40
N ALA A 93 -9.81 43.58 -7.60
CA ALA A 93 -10.02 42.85 -8.86
C ALA A 93 -10.88 41.58 -8.67
N PRO A 94 -11.97 41.39 -9.44
CA PRO A 94 -13.00 40.38 -9.16
C PRO A 94 -12.68 39.01 -9.75
N VAL A 95 -11.45 38.51 -9.59
CA VAL A 95 -11.11 37.18 -10.10
C VAL A 95 -11.53 36.12 -9.07
N ALA A 96 -12.80 35.72 -9.13
CA ALA A 96 -13.48 34.73 -8.27
C ALA A 96 -13.03 33.26 -8.46
N ILE A 97 -11.82 33.06 -8.99
CA ILE A 97 -11.36 31.77 -9.55
C ILE A 97 -11.16 30.67 -8.49
N THR A 98 -11.02 31.02 -7.21
CA THR A 98 -10.26 30.19 -6.27
C THR A 98 -11.07 29.50 -5.18
N GLY A 99 -12.18 30.08 -4.71
CA GLY A 99 -12.92 29.56 -3.55
C GLY A 99 -13.53 28.16 -3.80
N PRO A 100 -14.46 28.03 -4.76
CA PRO A 100 -15.16 26.76 -5.00
C PRO A 100 -14.25 25.66 -5.56
N SER A 101 -13.28 26.03 -6.40
CA SER A 101 -12.33 25.09 -7.02
C SER A 101 -11.34 24.53 -6.00
N ALA A 102 -10.83 25.37 -5.09
CA ALA A 102 -9.98 24.92 -3.98
C ALA A 102 -10.76 24.05 -3.00
N PHE A 103 -12.03 24.37 -2.73
CA PHE A 103 -12.88 23.55 -1.88
C PHE A 103 -13.12 22.16 -2.47
N SER A 104 -13.46 22.06 -3.76
CA SER A 104 -13.63 20.76 -4.44
C SER A 104 -12.34 19.94 -4.38
N ALA A 105 -11.19 20.55 -4.69
CA ALA A 105 -9.89 19.86 -4.64
C ALA A 105 -9.54 19.38 -3.22
N ALA A 106 -9.88 20.16 -2.18
CA ALA A 106 -9.69 19.78 -0.79
C ALA A 106 -10.61 18.62 -0.40
N LEU A 107 -11.86 18.65 -0.86
CA LEU A 107 -12.85 17.61 -0.59
C LEU A 107 -12.46 16.27 -1.23
N ASP A 108 -12.05 16.30 -2.50
CA ASP A 108 -11.58 15.12 -3.24
C ASP A 108 -10.34 14.50 -2.58
N GLY A 109 -9.47 15.34 -2.00
CA GLY A 109 -8.29 14.91 -1.26
C GLY A 109 -8.54 14.49 0.19
N CYS A 110 -9.80 14.49 0.67
CA CYS A 110 -10.17 14.25 2.07
C CYS A 110 -9.43 15.18 3.05
N LEU A 111 -9.15 16.43 2.64
CA LEU A 111 -8.45 17.44 3.45
C LEU A 111 -9.43 18.22 4.33
N TRP A 112 -10.09 17.52 5.26
CA TRP A 112 -11.25 18.03 5.99
C TRP A 112 -11.01 19.36 6.72
N GLN A 113 -9.89 19.49 7.43
CA GLN A 113 -9.53 20.73 8.13
C GLN A 113 -9.30 21.90 7.15
N ARG A 114 -8.85 21.59 5.93
CA ARG A 114 -8.67 22.60 4.89
C ARG A 114 -10.02 23.06 4.35
N CYS A 115 -10.99 22.16 4.21
CA CYS A 115 -12.36 22.53 3.86
C CYS A 115 -12.99 23.46 4.90
N GLU A 116 -12.82 23.17 6.20
CA GLU A 116 -13.30 24.06 7.28
C GLU A 116 -12.66 25.46 7.23
N LEU A 117 -11.35 25.53 6.97
CA LEU A 117 -10.66 26.81 6.79
C LEU A 117 -11.18 27.58 5.58
N LEU A 118 -11.46 26.90 4.46
CA LEU A 118 -12.02 27.52 3.27
C LEU A 118 -13.44 28.04 3.52
N ILE A 119 -14.27 27.30 4.27
CA ILE A 119 -15.59 27.77 4.72
C ILE A 119 -15.46 29.04 5.57
N ALA A 120 -14.52 29.08 6.50
CA ALA A 120 -14.27 30.27 7.32
C ALA A 120 -13.75 31.48 6.51
N GLN A 121 -13.20 31.23 5.32
CA GLN A 121 -12.69 32.24 4.40
C GLN A 121 -13.66 32.63 3.27
N ALA A 122 -14.88 32.05 3.26
CA ALA A 122 -15.90 32.31 2.26
C ALA A 122 -16.27 33.80 2.20
N ALA A 123 -16.66 34.28 1.02
CA ALA A 123 -16.92 35.71 0.80
C ALA A 123 -18.23 36.17 1.45
N SER A 124 -19.17 35.25 1.70
CA SER A 124 -20.46 35.54 2.31
C SER A 124 -20.92 34.44 3.25
N GLN A 125 -21.86 34.76 4.15
CA GLN A 125 -22.48 33.77 5.03
C GLN A 125 -23.32 32.73 4.25
N SER A 126 -23.92 33.12 3.12
CA SER A 126 -24.69 32.19 2.26
C SER A 126 -23.77 31.14 1.64
N GLU A 127 -22.64 31.58 1.07
CA GLU A 127 -21.63 30.68 0.50
C GLU A 127 -21.06 29.75 1.58
N ALA A 128 -20.75 30.28 2.77
CA ALA A 128 -20.27 29.46 3.89
C ALA A 128 -21.28 28.37 4.29
N ALA A 129 -22.59 28.67 4.28
CA ALA A 129 -23.63 27.71 4.60
C ALA A 129 -23.75 26.60 3.53
N GLU A 130 -23.67 26.95 2.25
CA GLU A 130 -23.68 25.99 1.14
C GLU A 130 -22.44 25.08 1.14
N LEU A 131 -21.25 25.64 1.37
CA LEU A 131 -20.02 24.87 1.50
C LEU A 131 -20.04 23.96 2.74
N ARG A 132 -20.64 24.42 3.85
CA ARG A 132 -20.81 23.59 5.04
C ARG A 132 -21.76 22.42 4.80
N SER A 133 -22.88 22.63 4.11
CA SER A 133 -23.84 21.55 3.82
C SER A 133 -23.23 20.49 2.89
N THR A 134 -22.48 20.92 1.86
CA THR A 134 -21.73 20.00 0.98
C THR A 134 -20.64 19.23 1.74
N LEU A 135 -19.93 19.89 2.66
CA LEU A 135 -18.94 19.21 3.51
C LEU A 135 -19.58 18.13 4.40
N ILE A 136 -20.72 18.43 5.03
CA ILE A 136 -21.44 17.47 5.88
C ILE A 136 -21.87 16.25 5.08
N GLU A 137 -22.46 16.46 3.89
CA GLU A 137 -22.91 15.37 3.03
C GLU A 137 -21.75 14.48 2.58
N ALA A 138 -20.65 15.10 2.12
CA ALA A 138 -19.44 14.37 1.73
C ALA A 138 -18.80 13.61 2.91
N ALA A 139 -18.80 14.19 4.11
CA ALA A 139 -18.30 13.53 5.31
C ALA A 139 -19.15 12.31 5.68
N ARG A 140 -20.49 12.39 5.57
CA ARG A 140 -21.41 11.25 5.80
C ARG A 140 -21.15 10.11 4.83
N GLN A 141 -20.98 10.42 3.54
CA GLN A 141 -20.63 9.41 2.53
C GLN A 141 -19.25 8.80 2.79
N ALA A 142 -18.28 9.59 3.26
CA ALA A 142 -16.97 9.09 3.63
C ALA A 142 -17.03 8.14 4.85
N VAL A 143 -17.92 8.40 5.82
CA VAL A 143 -18.15 7.48 6.95
C VAL A 143 -18.68 6.14 6.47
N GLU A 144 -19.66 6.14 5.56
CA GLU A 144 -20.22 4.90 5.02
C GLU A 144 -19.15 4.06 4.31
N ARG A 145 -18.39 4.68 3.39
CA ARG A 145 -17.28 4.01 2.69
C ARG A 145 -16.23 3.45 3.65
N GLU A 146 -15.82 4.23 4.64
CA GLU A 146 -14.80 3.82 5.60
C GLU A 146 -15.29 2.71 6.55
N ALA A 147 -16.58 2.73 6.92
CA ALA A 147 -17.20 1.67 7.72
C ALA A 147 -17.31 0.36 6.94
N ASP A 148 -17.72 0.42 5.67
CA ASP A 148 -17.80 -0.74 4.78
C ASP A 148 -16.41 -1.33 4.51
N ASP A 149 -15.43 -0.48 4.23
CA ASP A 149 -14.05 -0.90 4.04
C ASP A 149 -13.47 -1.54 5.31
N ALA A 150 -13.75 -0.99 6.48
CA ALA A 150 -13.35 -1.60 7.76
C ALA A 150 -14.03 -2.96 8.00
N ALA A 151 -15.29 -3.12 7.61
CA ALA A 151 -15.99 -4.40 7.70
C ALA A 151 -15.40 -5.44 6.72
N ASN A 152 -15.11 -5.03 5.49
CA ASN A 152 -14.49 -5.84 4.46
C ASN A 152 -13.08 -6.29 4.86
N ASP A 153 -12.24 -5.38 5.35
CA ASP A 153 -10.90 -5.70 5.87
C ASP A 153 -10.98 -6.76 6.99
N ALA A 154 -11.92 -6.59 7.92
CA ALA A 154 -12.10 -7.53 9.02
C ALA A 154 -12.58 -8.92 8.55
N ALA A 155 -13.49 -8.96 7.56
CA ALA A 155 -13.99 -10.21 6.99
C ALA A 155 -12.90 -10.96 6.21
N GLN A 156 -12.19 -10.26 5.33
CA GLN A 156 -11.08 -10.82 4.54
C GLN A 156 -9.97 -11.35 5.45
N PHE A 157 -9.62 -10.60 6.51
CA PHE A 157 -8.64 -11.05 7.48
C PHE A 157 -9.09 -12.33 8.20
N ALA A 158 -10.34 -12.40 8.63
CA ALA A 158 -10.89 -13.58 9.30
C ALA A 158 -10.87 -14.82 8.39
N GLU A 159 -11.29 -14.67 7.12
CA GLU A 159 -11.28 -15.75 6.14
C GLU A 159 -9.85 -16.28 5.90
N GLN A 160 -8.90 -15.37 5.66
CA GLN A 160 -7.50 -15.73 5.41
C GLN A 160 -6.84 -16.37 6.63
N ARG A 161 -7.14 -15.86 7.83
CA ARG A 161 -6.70 -16.45 9.10
C ARG A 161 -7.25 -17.86 9.26
N ASP A 162 -8.55 -18.05 9.08
CA ASP A 162 -9.18 -19.35 9.28
C ASP A 162 -8.66 -20.39 8.27
N ARG A 163 -8.39 -19.96 7.03
CA ARG A 163 -7.74 -20.80 6.02
C ARG A 163 -6.31 -21.19 6.45
N LEU A 164 -5.54 -20.24 6.98
CA LEU A 164 -4.18 -20.49 7.46
C LEU A 164 -4.17 -21.49 8.63
N ILE A 165 -5.08 -21.32 9.59
CA ILE A 165 -5.22 -22.25 10.73
C ILE A 165 -5.56 -23.65 10.22
N ARG A 166 -6.56 -23.80 9.34
CA ARG A 166 -6.90 -25.10 8.74
C ARG A 166 -5.73 -25.74 7.99
N LEU A 167 -4.97 -24.94 7.24
CA LEU A 167 -3.81 -25.44 6.50
C LEU A 167 -2.73 -25.98 7.45
N ARG A 168 -2.51 -25.32 8.59
CA ARG A 168 -1.56 -25.77 9.63
C ARG A 168 -2.05 -27.05 10.30
N THR A 169 -3.32 -27.12 10.72
CA THR A 169 -3.87 -28.33 11.35
C THR A 169 -3.91 -29.52 10.41
N GLU A 170 -4.23 -29.33 9.12
CA GLU A 170 -4.15 -30.38 8.10
C GLU A 170 -2.71 -30.90 7.92
N ARG A 171 -1.72 -30.01 7.95
CA ARG A 171 -0.29 -30.40 7.83
C ARG A 171 0.16 -31.18 9.06
N GLU A 172 -0.21 -30.73 10.25
CA GLU A 172 0.07 -31.42 11.52
C GLU A 172 -0.58 -32.81 11.55
N ALA A 173 -1.85 -32.93 11.14
CA ALA A 173 -2.55 -34.21 11.06
C ALA A 173 -1.89 -35.18 10.05
N ARG A 174 -1.45 -34.68 8.88
CA ARG A 174 -0.69 -35.50 7.90
C ARG A 174 0.66 -35.93 8.44
N ALA A 175 1.33 -35.09 9.23
CA ALA A 175 2.61 -35.44 9.86
C ALA A 175 2.42 -36.47 10.99
N ALA A 176 1.37 -36.34 11.79
CA ALA A 176 1.05 -37.27 12.87
C ALA A 176 0.53 -38.63 12.38
N GLY A 177 -0.21 -38.65 11.27
CA GLY A 177 -0.70 -39.89 10.63
C GLY A 177 0.33 -40.63 9.76
N GLY A 178 1.57 -40.12 9.65
CA GLY A 178 2.63 -40.68 8.82
C GLY A 178 3.55 -41.70 9.52
N GLY A 179 3.20 -42.16 10.73
CA GLY A 179 4.01 -43.08 11.52
C GLY A 179 3.28 -44.37 11.91
N PHE A 180 3.07 -45.29 10.94
CA PHE A 180 2.66 -46.72 10.97
C PHE A 180 1.75 -46.93 9.74
N ASP A 181 2.00 -47.74 8.69
CA ASP A 181 2.62 -49.05 8.56
C ASP A 181 3.31 -49.18 7.18
N TYR A 182 4.55 -49.67 7.16
CA TYR A 182 5.11 -50.37 5.99
C TYR A 182 5.97 -51.54 6.47
N SER A 183 5.35 -52.48 7.19
CA SER A 183 5.91 -53.83 7.34
C SER A 183 4.81 -54.87 7.56
N GLY A 184 4.51 -55.62 6.50
CA GLY A 184 4.17 -57.05 6.62
C GLY A 184 2.77 -57.47 6.18
N GLN A 185 2.62 -57.91 4.94
CA GLN A 185 2.34 -59.33 4.71
C GLN A 185 2.72 -59.79 3.29
N GLN A 186 3.70 -60.68 3.27
CA GLN A 186 3.97 -61.60 2.18
C GLN A 186 2.78 -62.53 1.95
N GLY A 187 2.55 -62.93 0.70
CA GLY A 187 1.56 -63.94 0.37
C GLY A 187 1.60 -64.49 -1.06
N ARG A 188 2.75 -65.07 -1.48
CA ARG A 188 2.91 -66.13 -2.53
C ARG A 188 2.50 -65.76 -3.99
N GLN A 189 3.11 -66.25 -5.07
CA GLN A 189 4.06 -67.33 -5.30
C GLN A 189 4.69 -67.16 -6.70
N GLN A 190 5.89 -67.72 -6.83
CA GLN A 190 6.76 -67.76 -8.01
C GLN A 190 6.13 -68.40 -9.25
N ARG A 191 6.52 -67.93 -10.45
CA ARG A 191 6.88 -68.82 -11.56
C ARG A 191 8.01 -68.22 -12.41
N ALA A 192 9.03 -69.04 -12.63
CA ALA A 192 10.29 -68.77 -13.29
C ALA A 192 10.23 -68.90 -14.83
N GLY A 193 11.27 -68.35 -15.49
CA GLY A 193 11.64 -68.55 -16.90
C GLY A 193 11.29 -67.32 -17.77
N ALA A 194 12.17 -66.72 -18.57
CA ALA A 194 13.40 -67.19 -19.18
C ALA A 194 14.32 -66.02 -19.58
N VAL A 195 15.58 -66.38 -19.75
CA VAL A 195 16.75 -65.60 -20.19
C VAL A 195 16.60 -65.12 -21.64
N GLY A 196 17.14 -63.93 -21.92
CA GLY A 196 17.49 -63.46 -23.26
C GLY A 196 18.20 -62.10 -23.21
N PRO A 197 19.53 -62.04 -23.38
CA PRO A 197 20.27 -60.82 -23.73
C PRO A 197 20.32 -60.62 -25.26
N ASP A 198 20.95 -59.54 -25.71
CA ASP A 198 21.24 -59.09 -27.10
C ASP A 198 20.38 -57.87 -27.48
N ASP A 199 20.94 -56.66 -27.36
CA ASP A 199 21.65 -55.89 -28.43
C ASP A 199 20.64 -54.94 -29.10
N ASP A 200 20.83 -53.66 -29.39
CA ASP A 200 22.00 -52.80 -29.63
C ASP A 200 21.55 -51.34 -29.36
N ALA A 201 22.29 -50.58 -28.57
CA ALA A 201 23.25 -49.57 -29.02
C ALA A 201 22.65 -48.34 -29.72
N PHE A 202 22.45 -47.27 -28.94
CA PHE A 202 22.96 -45.95 -29.29
C PHE A 202 23.42 -45.25 -28.00
N SER A 203 24.69 -45.44 -27.65
CA SER A 203 25.46 -44.57 -26.75
C SER A 203 26.44 -43.78 -27.60
N ASP A 204 26.55 -42.48 -27.34
CA ASP A 204 27.78 -41.68 -27.26
C ASP A 204 27.40 -40.19 -27.29
N ALA A 205 27.99 -39.28 -26.52
CA ALA A 205 28.99 -39.37 -25.47
C ALA A 205 28.98 -38.02 -24.73
N GLY A 206 29.34 -38.05 -23.45
CA GLY A 206 29.49 -36.82 -22.64
C GLY A 206 29.83 -37.09 -21.18
N SER A 207 30.59 -38.16 -20.92
CA SER A 207 31.24 -38.49 -19.65
C SER A 207 32.11 -37.32 -19.16
N THR A 208 32.26 -37.00 -17.87
CA THR A 208 32.93 -37.85 -16.88
C THR A 208 32.89 -37.18 -15.49
N VAL A 209 32.62 -38.04 -14.50
CA VAL A 209 33.35 -38.19 -13.22
C VAL A 209 33.10 -37.16 -12.10
N SER A 210 32.35 -37.69 -11.13
CA SER A 210 32.30 -37.38 -9.71
C SER A 210 33.67 -37.21 -9.04
N ARG A 211 33.80 -36.22 -8.16
CA ARG A 211 34.62 -36.35 -6.94
C ARG A 211 34.19 -35.34 -5.89
N ALA A 212 34.09 -35.85 -4.67
CA ALA A 212 33.62 -35.17 -3.47
C ALA A 212 34.29 -33.81 -3.23
N SER A 213 33.49 -32.82 -2.86
CA SER A 213 33.94 -31.65 -2.11
C SER A 213 32.77 -31.17 -1.26
N SER A 214 32.88 -31.45 0.03
CA SER A 214 32.23 -30.71 1.11
C SER A 214 32.40 -29.21 0.89
N ALA A 215 31.40 -28.57 0.31
CA ALA A 215 31.34 -27.12 0.11
C ALA A 215 30.14 -26.57 0.89
N SER A 216 30.44 -26.13 2.11
CA SER A 216 29.92 -24.95 2.83
C SER A 216 28.52 -24.43 2.46
N LEU A 217 27.61 -24.58 3.43
CA LEU A 217 26.25 -24.06 3.51
C LEU A 217 26.14 -22.51 3.62
N THR A 218 26.90 -21.73 2.85
CA THR A 218 26.94 -20.25 3.03
C THR A 218 26.70 -19.40 1.77
N SER A 219 26.28 -19.96 0.64
CA SER A 219 26.12 -19.21 -0.62
C SER A 219 24.66 -18.91 -1.04
N ALA A 220 23.79 -18.52 -0.10
CA ALA A 220 22.41 -18.11 -0.40
C ALA A 220 22.25 -16.60 -0.72
N SER A 221 23.14 -16.02 -1.53
CA SER A 221 23.13 -14.57 -1.81
C SER A 221 23.44 -14.21 -3.27
N SER A 222 22.66 -14.70 -4.25
CA SER A 222 22.64 -14.04 -5.57
C SER A 222 21.41 -14.34 -6.42
N GLY A 223 20.22 -14.02 -5.91
CA GLY A 223 19.04 -13.89 -6.76
C GLY A 223 19.07 -12.57 -7.54
N THR A 224 19.26 -12.62 -8.86
CA THR A 224 19.15 -11.44 -9.75
C THR A 224 17.79 -10.74 -9.56
N ARG A 225 17.71 -9.42 -9.78
CA ARG A 225 16.44 -8.64 -9.65
C ARG A 225 15.27 -9.27 -10.42
N LYS A 226 15.55 -9.94 -11.54
CA LYS A 226 14.58 -10.66 -12.37
C LYS A 226 14.05 -11.93 -11.71
N SER A 227 14.89 -12.69 -11.01
CA SER A 227 14.49 -13.86 -10.21
C SER A 227 13.58 -13.45 -9.06
N ARG A 228 13.98 -12.39 -8.34
CA ARG A 228 13.21 -11.83 -7.21
C ARG A 228 11.82 -11.33 -7.63
N ARG A 229 11.70 -10.64 -8.77
CA ARG A 229 10.42 -10.20 -9.34
C ARG A 229 9.53 -11.37 -9.77
N LYS A 230 10.12 -12.46 -10.29
CA LYS A 230 9.39 -13.68 -10.69
C LYS A 230 8.90 -14.45 -9.46
N ALA A 231 9.71 -14.56 -8.42
CA ALA A 231 9.32 -15.17 -7.14
C ALA A 231 8.21 -14.36 -6.44
N LYS A 232 8.35 -13.03 -6.38
CA LYS A 232 7.29 -12.13 -5.87
C LYS A 232 5.99 -12.30 -6.65
N ARG A 233 6.04 -12.29 -7.99
CA ARG A 233 4.85 -12.56 -8.83
C ARG A 233 4.27 -13.95 -8.55
N LYS A 234 5.06 -15.01 -8.41
CA LYS A 234 4.54 -16.35 -8.10
C LYS A 234 3.87 -16.41 -6.72
N LEU A 235 4.41 -15.71 -5.74
CA LEU A 235 3.82 -15.59 -4.41
C LEU A 235 2.50 -14.83 -4.45
N GLU A 236 2.46 -13.70 -5.17
CA GLU A 236 1.27 -12.86 -5.35
C GLU A 236 0.18 -13.55 -6.21
N THR A 237 0.56 -14.30 -7.25
CA THR A 237 -0.40 -14.82 -8.26
C THR A 237 -0.79 -16.29 -8.04
N ALA A 238 0.08 -17.08 -7.41
CA ALA A 238 -0.12 -18.52 -7.20
C ALA A 238 -0.06 -18.95 -5.73
N GLY A 239 0.58 -18.17 -4.87
CA GLY A 239 0.67 -18.42 -3.43
C GLY A 239 -0.65 -18.23 -2.68
N ALA A 240 -1.69 -17.62 -3.27
CA ALA A 240 -3.01 -17.53 -2.63
C ALA A 240 -3.99 -18.64 -3.08
N LYS A 241 -3.57 -19.55 -3.97
CA LYS A 241 -4.44 -20.60 -4.49
C LYS A 241 -4.49 -21.79 -3.51
N PRO A 242 -5.69 -22.31 -3.19
CA PRO A 242 -5.84 -23.51 -2.37
C PRO A 242 -5.03 -24.68 -2.93
N GLY A 243 -4.23 -25.33 -2.09
CA GLY A 243 -3.42 -26.50 -2.42
C GLY A 243 -2.04 -26.18 -3.02
N HIS A 244 -1.68 -24.92 -3.18
CA HIS A 244 -0.35 -24.55 -3.69
C HIS A 244 0.74 -24.75 -2.62
N PRO A 245 1.97 -25.19 -2.96
CA PRO A 245 3.04 -25.41 -1.96
C PRO A 245 3.38 -24.15 -1.12
N LEU A 246 3.22 -22.97 -1.72
CA LEU A 246 3.46 -21.67 -1.09
C LEU A 246 2.18 -21.03 -0.51
N GLU A 247 1.11 -21.80 -0.35
CA GLU A 247 -0.19 -21.28 0.13
C GLU A 247 -0.08 -20.52 1.45
N GLU A 248 0.60 -21.11 2.42
CA GLU A 248 0.84 -20.50 3.73
C GLU A 248 1.58 -19.15 3.63
N LEU A 249 2.59 -19.05 2.78
CA LEU A 249 3.35 -17.81 2.59
C LEU A 249 2.52 -16.72 1.89
N GLY A 250 1.64 -17.12 0.95
CA GLY A 250 0.72 -16.18 0.32
C GLY A 250 -0.31 -15.62 1.31
N LEU A 251 -0.87 -16.49 2.15
CA LEU A 251 -1.82 -16.09 3.21
C LEU A 251 -1.16 -15.18 4.26
N LEU A 252 0.07 -15.49 4.71
CA LEU A 252 0.79 -14.65 5.66
C LEU A 252 1.07 -13.24 5.10
N ASN A 253 1.44 -13.14 3.82
CA ASN A 253 1.63 -11.84 3.18
C ASN A 253 0.30 -11.09 3.00
N SER A 254 -0.79 -11.77 2.61
CA SER A 254 -2.09 -11.10 2.46
C SER A 254 -2.61 -10.56 3.79
N LEU A 255 -2.41 -11.31 4.88
CA LEU A 255 -2.71 -10.89 6.25
C LEU A 255 -1.86 -9.69 6.65
N ALA A 256 -0.55 -9.71 6.41
CA ALA A 256 0.34 -8.58 6.69
C ALA A 256 -0.04 -7.32 5.88
N ASP A 257 -0.38 -7.49 4.59
CA ASP A 257 -0.84 -6.40 3.74
C ASP A 257 -2.18 -5.83 4.24
N CYS A 258 -3.09 -6.68 4.75
CA CYS A 258 -4.34 -6.23 5.36
C CYS A 258 -4.08 -5.34 6.58
N LEU A 259 -3.17 -5.76 7.47
CA LEU A 259 -2.77 -4.97 8.64
C LEU A 259 -2.13 -3.63 8.23
N ALA A 260 -1.21 -3.66 7.26
CA ALA A 260 -0.54 -2.46 6.76
C ALA A 260 -1.52 -1.47 6.10
N ARG A 261 -2.47 -1.96 5.29
CA ARG A 261 -3.54 -1.13 4.70
C ARG A 261 -4.38 -0.46 5.78
N ARG A 262 -4.81 -1.21 6.80
CA ARG A 262 -5.63 -0.69 7.89
C ARG A 262 -4.89 0.34 8.74
N SER A 263 -3.60 0.12 9.01
CA SER A 263 -2.72 1.07 9.70
C SER A 263 -2.65 2.41 8.93
N ARG A 264 -2.38 2.36 7.62
CA ARG A 264 -2.30 3.58 6.77
C ARG A 264 -3.59 4.39 6.73
N ARG A 265 -4.74 3.73 6.66
CA ARG A 265 -6.06 4.39 6.63
C ARG A 265 -6.49 4.96 7.98
N GLN A 266 -5.82 4.58 9.06
CA GLN A 266 -6.21 5.04 10.39
C GLN A 266 -6.10 6.56 10.54
N THR A 267 -5.03 7.17 10.00
CA THR A 267 -4.86 8.63 10.04
C THR A 267 -6.02 9.35 9.35
N GLN A 268 -6.46 8.84 8.19
CA GLN A 268 -7.59 9.40 7.44
C GLN A 268 -8.90 9.26 8.23
N ALA A 269 -9.16 8.10 8.83
CA ALA A 269 -10.33 7.91 9.70
C ALA A 269 -10.32 8.85 10.91
N ARG A 270 -9.14 9.14 11.50
CA ARG A 270 -9.01 10.10 12.62
C ARG A 270 -9.35 11.51 12.17
N GLN A 271 -8.84 11.92 11.02
CA GLN A 271 -9.09 13.26 10.45
C GLN A 271 -10.58 13.44 10.13
N LEU A 272 -11.24 12.44 9.54
CA LEU A 272 -12.67 12.45 9.29
C LEU A 272 -13.48 12.53 10.59
N CYS A 273 -13.13 11.72 11.60
CA CYS A 273 -13.80 11.75 12.90
C CYS A 273 -13.67 13.11 13.61
N ALA A 274 -12.49 13.74 13.53
CA ALA A 274 -12.25 15.07 14.07
C ALA A 274 -13.11 16.13 13.34
N ALA A 275 -13.18 16.07 12.01
CA ALA A 275 -14.01 16.96 11.22
C ALA A 275 -15.51 16.81 11.53
N LEU A 276 -16.02 15.58 11.61
CA LEU A 276 -17.41 15.34 12.00
C LEU A 276 -17.75 15.93 13.37
N THR A 277 -16.82 15.85 14.32
CA THR A 277 -16.98 16.45 15.65
C THR A 277 -17.01 17.98 15.57
N GLY A 278 -16.12 18.59 14.78
CA GLY A 278 -16.13 20.04 14.52
C GLY A 278 -17.39 20.54 13.80
N LEU A 279 -17.98 19.67 12.96
CA LEU A 279 -19.23 19.95 12.25
C LEU A 279 -20.49 19.77 13.11
N GLY A 280 -20.39 19.12 14.28
CA GLY A 280 -21.52 18.79 15.16
C GLY A 280 -22.20 17.45 14.83
N GLU A 281 -21.65 16.68 13.90
CA GLU A 281 -22.18 15.38 13.45
C GLU A 281 -21.72 14.23 14.38
N HIS A 282 -22.04 14.36 15.67
CA HIS A 282 -21.55 13.44 16.72
C HIS A 282 -22.02 11.99 16.53
N ALA A 283 -23.23 11.79 16.02
CA ALA A 283 -23.76 10.45 15.74
C ALA A 283 -22.92 9.71 14.69
N GLU A 284 -22.56 10.41 13.61
CA GLU A 284 -21.74 9.87 12.53
C GLU A 284 -20.28 9.65 12.97
N ALA A 285 -19.72 10.59 13.74
CA ALA A 285 -18.41 10.40 14.38
C ALA A 285 -18.38 9.14 15.26
N TRP A 286 -19.46 8.90 16.02
CA TRP A 286 -19.57 7.71 16.88
C TRP A 286 -19.74 6.42 16.06
N ARG A 287 -20.53 6.47 14.97
CA ARG A 287 -20.68 5.35 14.03
C ARG A 287 -19.33 4.93 13.43
N LEU A 288 -18.58 5.90 12.91
CA LEU A 288 -17.23 5.68 12.38
C LEU A 288 -16.31 5.09 13.44
N ARG A 289 -16.30 5.68 14.64
CA ARG A 289 -15.49 5.21 15.77
C ARG A 289 -15.77 3.75 16.10
N ARG A 290 -17.03 3.37 16.18
CA ARG A 290 -17.44 2.00 16.50
C ARG A 290 -16.99 1.01 15.41
N ALA A 291 -17.19 1.35 14.14
CA ALA A 291 -16.81 0.50 13.02
C ALA A 291 -15.29 0.25 12.99
N VAL A 292 -14.49 1.32 13.05
CA VAL A 292 -13.02 1.23 13.03
C VAL A 292 -12.50 0.51 14.28
N SER A 293 -13.05 0.78 15.47
CA SER A 293 -12.64 0.10 16.71
C SER A 293 -12.94 -1.39 16.68
N ALA A 294 -14.10 -1.78 16.15
CA ALA A 294 -14.49 -3.18 16.00
C ALA A 294 -13.54 -3.90 15.03
N CYS A 295 -13.21 -3.27 13.90
CA CYS A 295 -12.23 -3.79 12.95
C CYS A 295 -10.85 -3.98 13.60
N LEU A 296 -10.27 -2.93 14.20
CA LEU A 296 -8.97 -3.00 14.88
C LEU A 296 -8.94 -4.06 15.99
N THR A 297 -10.03 -4.21 16.74
CA THR A 297 -10.13 -5.25 17.77
C THR A 297 -10.10 -6.65 17.17
N ARG A 298 -10.87 -6.91 16.10
CA ARG A 298 -10.86 -8.20 15.41
C ARG A 298 -9.49 -8.53 14.82
N LEU A 299 -8.82 -7.55 14.21
CA LEU A 299 -7.47 -7.71 13.65
C LEU A 299 -6.43 -7.98 14.75
N THR A 300 -6.43 -7.22 15.84
CA THR A 300 -5.50 -7.42 16.96
C THR A 300 -5.69 -8.79 17.63
N CYS A 301 -6.93 -9.14 17.99
CA CYS A 301 -7.23 -10.44 18.61
C CYS A 301 -6.92 -11.61 17.65
N GLY A 302 -7.26 -11.47 16.37
CA GLY A 302 -6.97 -12.51 15.37
C GLY A 302 -5.48 -12.67 15.08
N SER A 303 -4.69 -11.60 15.20
CA SER A 303 -3.23 -11.66 14.99
C SER A 303 -2.53 -12.55 16.01
N ALA A 304 -2.98 -12.57 17.27
CA ALA A 304 -2.42 -13.42 18.32
C ALA A 304 -2.53 -14.92 18.00
N SER A 305 -3.58 -15.33 17.26
CA SER A 305 -3.75 -16.72 16.82
C SER A 305 -2.86 -17.12 15.64
N ILE A 306 -2.36 -16.14 14.87
CA ILE A 306 -1.52 -16.37 13.69
C ILE A 306 -0.04 -16.41 14.09
N TRP A 307 0.35 -15.45 14.94
CA TRP A 307 1.70 -15.27 15.45
C TRP A 307 1.65 -15.27 16.99
N PRO A 308 1.67 -16.45 17.64
CA PRO A 308 1.79 -16.52 19.09
C PRO A 308 3.06 -15.80 19.55
N ASN A 309 3.00 -15.14 20.71
CA ASN A 309 4.15 -14.42 21.27
C ASN A 309 5.36 -15.37 21.35
N ALA A 310 6.52 -14.95 20.86
CA ALA A 310 7.75 -15.73 20.90
C ALA A 310 8.13 -16.17 22.33
N ALA A 311 7.70 -15.42 23.36
CA ALA A 311 7.86 -15.80 24.77
C ALA A 311 7.07 -17.06 25.17
N ALA A 312 5.91 -17.32 24.55
CA ALA A 312 5.12 -18.54 24.79
C ALA A 312 5.63 -19.74 23.97
N ALA A 313 6.19 -19.50 22.78
CA ALA A 313 6.77 -20.56 21.95
C ALA A 313 8.02 -21.21 22.59
N ILE A 314 8.77 -20.46 23.42
CA ILE A 314 9.94 -20.98 24.14
C ILE A 314 9.54 -21.99 25.24
N GLU A 315 8.31 -21.92 25.76
CA GLU A 315 7.80 -22.90 26.74
C GLU A 315 7.28 -24.19 26.06
N ASP A 316 6.72 -24.09 24.85
CA ASP A 316 6.23 -25.26 24.09
C ASP A 316 7.34 -26.04 23.35
N ASP A 317 8.41 -25.37 22.90
CA ASP A 317 9.57 -26.00 22.24
C ASP A 317 10.37 -26.92 23.17
N ALA A 318 10.16 -26.83 24.49
CA ALA A 318 10.69 -27.78 25.46
C ALA A 318 10.05 -29.19 25.34
N SER A 319 8.95 -29.36 24.59
CA SER A 319 8.28 -30.66 24.36
C SER A 319 8.58 -31.32 23.01
N GLY A 320 9.42 -30.71 22.15
CA GLY A 320 10.02 -31.36 20.99
C GLY A 320 9.10 -31.55 19.78
N ALA A 321 8.94 -30.51 18.96
CA ALA A 321 8.32 -30.62 17.62
C ALA A 321 8.91 -29.62 16.60
N GLY A 322 10.25 -29.59 16.44
CA GLY A 322 10.97 -28.64 15.56
C GLY A 322 10.93 -28.89 14.04
N GLY A 323 9.86 -29.49 13.49
CA GLY A 323 9.83 -29.94 12.09
C GLY A 323 9.31 -28.92 11.05
N SER A 324 8.35 -28.08 11.43
CA SER A 324 7.57 -27.28 10.46
C SER A 324 8.30 -26.00 10.01
N SER A 325 8.95 -25.30 10.95
CA SER A 325 9.66 -24.04 10.69
C SER A 325 10.88 -24.22 9.76
N ALA A 326 11.67 -25.28 9.95
CA ALA A 326 12.88 -25.55 9.16
C ALA A 326 12.58 -25.84 7.67
N THR A 327 11.45 -26.47 7.37
CA THR A 327 11.05 -26.82 6.00
C THR A 327 10.56 -25.58 5.23
N MET A 328 9.82 -24.69 5.91
CA MET A 328 9.41 -23.39 5.34
C MET A 328 10.60 -22.48 5.06
N VAL A 329 11.58 -22.41 5.97
CA VAL A 329 12.82 -21.64 5.78
C VAL A 329 13.61 -22.15 4.57
N ARG A 330 13.76 -23.47 4.41
CA ARG A 330 14.43 -24.07 3.25
C ARG A 330 13.70 -23.77 1.94
N THR A 331 12.37 -23.77 1.96
CA THR A 331 11.56 -23.51 0.76
C THR A 331 11.61 -22.02 0.38
N ALA A 332 11.52 -21.11 1.35
CA ALA A 332 11.65 -19.67 1.14
C ALA A 332 13.03 -19.26 0.61
N LEU A 333 14.10 -19.89 1.13
CA LEU A 333 15.47 -19.72 0.65
C LEU A 333 15.64 -20.24 -0.79
N ALA A 334 15.05 -21.39 -1.14
CA ALA A 334 15.10 -21.95 -2.49
C ALA A 334 14.41 -21.07 -3.55
N TYR A 335 13.40 -20.29 -3.17
CA TYR A 335 12.69 -19.39 -4.08
C TYR A 335 13.23 -17.94 -4.09
N GLY A 336 14.32 -17.65 -3.38
CA GLY A 336 14.96 -16.33 -3.41
C GLY A 336 14.07 -15.20 -2.87
N CYS A 337 13.10 -15.55 -2.02
CA CYS A 337 12.34 -14.57 -1.26
C CYS A 337 13.30 -13.89 -0.30
N VAL A 338 13.42 -12.56 -0.38
CA VAL A 338 14.09 -11.81 0.69
C VAL A 338 13.30 -12.12 1.96
N LEU A 339 14.01 -12.43 3.03
CA LEU A 339 13.46 -12.78 4.34
C LEU A 339 13.18 -11.54 5.23
N PRO A 340 12.25 -10.62 4.93
CA PRO A 340 11.71 -9.76 5.99
C PRO A 340 10.42 -10.25 6.65
N SER A 341 9.77 -11.34 6.19
CA SER A 341 8.39 -11.64 6.65
C SER A 341 8.10 -13.10 6.99
N MET A 342 9.08 -13.82 7.56
CA MET A 342 8.78 -15.06 8.30
C MET A 342 8.75 -14.85 9.83
N GLY A 343 9.09 -13.65 10.29
CA GLY A 343 8.88 -13.23 11.67
C GLY A 343 7.46 -12.69 11.87
N ARG A 344 7.00 -12.72 13.12
CA ARG A 344 5.86 -11.91 13.56
C ARG A 344 6.09 -10.48 13.06
N PRO A 345 5.09 -9.84 12.42
CA PRO A 345 5.27 -8.48 11.89
C PRO A 345 5.22 -7.47 13.05
N ASP A 346 6.21 -7.54 13.96
CA ASP A 346 6.21 -6.85 15.24
C ASP A 346 6.08 -5.34 15.08
N SER A 347 6.69 -4.76 14.05
CA SER A 347 6.53 -3.33 13.75
C SER A 347 5.11 -2.98 13.33
N LEU A 348 4.46 -3.81 12.50
CA LEU A 348 3.07 -3.57 12.07
C LEU A 348 2.07 -3.84 13.19
N LEU A 349 2.33 -4.84 14.03
CA LEU A 349 1.51 -5.12 15.20
C LEU A 349 1.66 -4.02 16.26
N ALA A 350 2.88 -3.54 16.49
CA ALA A 350 3.11 -2.38 17.36
C ALA A 350 2.47 -1.11 16.79
N GLU A 351 2.52 -0.90 15.47
CA GLU A 351 1.78 0.18 14.81
C GLU A 351 0.27 0.01 14.96
N LEU A 352 -0.27 -1.20 14.82
CA LEU A 352 -1.69 -1.49 14.95
C LEU A 352 -2.17 -1.37 16.41
N GLU A 353 -1.34 -1.76 17.38
CA GLU A 353 -1.60 -1.61 18.80
C GLU A 353 -1.48 -0.15 19.23
N SER A 354 -0.47 0.57 18.75
CA SER A 354 -0.34 2.02 18.89
C SER A 354 -1.53 2.74 18.27
N ALA A 355 -1.95 2.31 17.07
CA ALA A 355 -3.15 2.77 16.39
C ALA A 355 -4.39 2.55 17.27
N LYS A 356 -4.63 1.32 17.74
CA LYS A 356 -5.74 0.98 18.62
C LYS A 356 -5.71 1.81 19.90
N ALA A 357 -4.56 1.93 20.55
CA ALA A 357 -4.38 2.73 21.76
C ALA A 357 -4.64 4.21 21.49
N ALA A 358 -4.12 4.76 20.40
CA ALA A 358 -4.37 6.14 20.00
C ALA A 358 -5.85 6.37 19.65
N TRP A 359 -6.54 5.38 19.09
CA TRP A 359 -7.97 5.43 18.82
C TRP A 359 -8.82 5.33 20.11
N GLN A 360 -8.31 4.65 21.13
CA GLN A 360 -8.96 4.48 22.44
C GLN A 360 -8.71 5.65 23.41
N ARG A 361 -7.50 6.24 23.39
CA ARG A 361 -7.09 7.41 24.20
C ARG A 361 -7.67 8.73 23.74
N LEU A 362 -8.30 8.73 22.58
CA LEU A 362 -9.13 9.81 22.08
C LEU A 362 -10.36 9.92 23.01
N ASP A 363 -10.13 10.52 24.18
CA ASP A 363 -11.10 10.79 25.23
C ASP A 363 -11.95 11.99 24.79
N TRP A 364 -12.78 11.72 23.79
CA TRP A 364 -13.76 12.67 23.29
C TRP A 364 -15.02 12.46 24.11
N GLY A 365 -15.21 13.35 25.10
CA GLY A 365 -16.32 13.33 26.06
C GLY A 365 -17.58 12.71 25.45
N GLY A 366 -18.01 11.59 26.04
CA GLY A 366 -19.18 10.88 25.57
C GLY A 366 -20.41 11.79 25.58
N PRO A 367 -21.40 11.54 24.72
CA PRO A 367 -22.70 12.16 24.87
C PRO A 367 -23.29 11.67 26.20
N CYS A 368 -23.42 12.58 27.17
CA CYS A 368 -24.40 12.47 28.24
C CYS A 368 -25.71 13.07 27.74
#